data_AF-A0A6J2JBC5-F1
#
_entry.id   AF-A0A6J2JBC5-F1
#
_cell.length_a   1.000
_cell.length_b   1.000
_cell.length_c   1.000
_cell.angle_alpha   90.00
_cell.angle_beta   90.00
_cell.angle_gamma   90.00
#
_symmetry.space_group_name_H-M   'P 1'
#
loop_
_entity.id
_entity.type
_entity.pdbx_description
1 polymer ?
#
loop_
_entity_poly.entity_id
_entity_poly.type
_entity_poly.pdbx_seq_one_letter_code
_entity_poly.pdbx_strand_id
1 'polypeptide(L)'
;MHVSRGAVCNSVTCGELRPKNVGERVVICGWVQYSRLSKFLLLRDAYGLTQCIVGSDDTDLSSLQLESVVQIEGMVSIRPRDTVNHEMATGEIEVTIIKLKVLNPSEKVAFNLRNYQKPKEQLRMQHRYIALRFPEMQNNLRTRSQMLHKMRRFLVENYGFIEVETPTLFCRTPGGAREFVVPTRHKGLFYSLVQSPQQFKQMLMSGGIDRYFQVARCYRDETTRPDRQPEFTQLDIELSFTTLEGVLTLIEEMLYDTFTKPLPRPPFNRITYKEALENYGSDKPNLLYDLKFINIKHLFDKKENDNFGALLLPYPSEMGKLTTKYKEKVKDIAKKYNAKVVLNENISKEYTSDLQERIQDAIGQNRAAIISISEDTENACLCLGEIKEMIISVLKSKELLKVNDNVAPLWVIDFPLFVKGDDGLQPCHHPFTAPHPDDLHLLETEPLKVRSLAYDLVMNGNEIGGGSVRIHSPHLQVKIMKMLNIDPEKLRHFVNALSSGCPPHAGIALGIDRLMAIACDAESIRDVIAFPKSHDGRDPLSGAPNVLSHSDRNYYHLNHIK
;
A
#
# COMPACT_ATOMS: atom_id res chain seq x y z
N MET A 1 7.35 18.52 18.92
CA MET A 1 8.57 19.24 18.47
C MET A 1 8.32 20.72 18.67
N HIS A 2 9.14 21.42 19.46
CA HIS A 2 9.15 22.88 19.44
C HIS A 2 9.78 23.32 18.12
N VAL A 3 8.99 23.92 17.23
CA VAL A 3 9.50 24.47 15.96
C VAL A 3 10.04 25.87 16.25
N SER A 4 11.29 26.17 15.89
CA SER A 4 11.81 27.54 15.92
C SER A 4 11.06 28.39 14.89
N ARG A 5 10.46 29.51 15.31
CA ARG A 5 9.46 30.29 14.55
C ARG A 5 9.95 31.63 14.02
N GLY A 6 11.26 31.81 13.84
CA GLY A 6 11.85 33.05 13.32
C GLY A 6 11.36 33.51 11.93
N ALA A 7 10.52 32.73 11.24
CA ALA A 7 10.02 32.99 9.90
C ALA A 7 8.48 33.10 9.77
N VAL A 8 7.71 33.16 10.88
CA VAL A 8 6.23 33.15 10.81
C VAL A 8 5.55 34.29 11.58
N CYS A 9 4.33 34.64 11.17
CA CYS A 9 3.53 35.75 11.70
C CYS A 9 2.81 35.46 13.03
N ASN A 10 3.00 34.28 13.62
CA ASN A 10 2.43 33.86 14.90
C ASN A 10 3.53 33.50 15.91
N SER A 11 3.31 33.85 17.18
CA SER A 11 4.25 33.55 18.26
C SER A 11 4.14 32.10 18.75
N VAL A 12 2.97 31.46 18.61
CA VAL A 12 2.67 30.09 19.08
C VAL A 12 1.62 29.41 18.16
N THR A 13 1.52 28.08 18.18
CA THR A 13 0.38 27.38 17.52
C THR A 13 -0.89 27.47 18.34
N CYS A 14 -2.01 27.18 17.69
CA CYS A 14 -3.28 26.94 18.35
C CYS A 14 -3.29 25.63 19.16
N GLY A 15 -2.32 24.73 19.02
CA GLY A 15 -2.29 23.44 19.75
C GLY A 15 -1.31 23.35 20.93
N GLU A 16 -0.38 24.30 21.06
CA GLU A 16 0.74 24.23 22.02
C GLU A 16 0.45 24.86 23.38
N LEU A 17 -0.59 25.71 23.49
CA LEU A 17 -0.91 26.43 24.73
C LEU A 17 -1.32 25.49 25.87
N ARG A 18 -0.79 25.73 27.08
CA ARG A 18 -1.03 24.93 28.30
C ARG A 18 -1.17 25.85 29.52
N PRO A 19 -1.56 25.34 30.71
CA PRO A 19 -1.67 26.15 31.93
C PRO A 19 -0.40 26.93 32.30
N LYS A 20 0.79 26.43 31.91
CA LYS A 20 2.07 27.14 32.11
C LYS A 20 2.16 28.48 31.36
N ASN A 21 1.32 28.70 30.36
CA ASN A 21 1.32 29.90 29.52
C ASN A 21 0.36 30.99 30.01
N VAL A 22 -0.33 30.77 31.14
CA VAL A 22 -1.32 31.74 31.67
C VAL A 22 -0.65 33.07 31.99
N GLY A 23 -1.27 34.17 31.54
CA GLY A 23 -0.72 35.52 31.66
C GLY A 23 0.25 35.92 30.53
N GLU A 24 0.56 35.03 29.59
CA GLU A 24 1.35 35.37 28.40
C GLU A 24 0.49 36.04 27.33
N ARG A 25 1.03 37.09 26.71
CA ARG A 25 0.46 37.70 25.51
C ARG A 25 0.93 36.92 24.28
N VAL A 26 -0.01 36.41 23.50
CA VAL A 26 0.27 35.53 22.37
C VAL A 26 -0.40 36.03 21.09
N VAL A 27 0.21 35.70 19.95
CA VAL A 27 -0.35 35.90 18.62
C VAL A 27 -0.52 34.52 17.98
N ILE A 28 -1.76 34.14 17.69
CA ILE A 28 -2.12 32.88 17.04
C ILE A 28 -2.83 33.16 15.72
N CYS A 29 -2.54 32.34 14.71
CA CYS A 29 -3.15 32.43 13.38
C CYS A 29 -3.76 31.09 13.02
N GLY A 30 -4.96 31.09 12.44
CA GLY A 30 -5.65 29.85 12.08
C GLY A 30 -6.98 30.06 11.38
N TRP A 31 -7.71 28.96 11.23
CA TRP A 31 -9.06 28.89 10.66
C TRP A 31 -10.11 28.88 11.76
N VAL A 32 -11.17 29.66 11.59
CA VAL A 32 -12.32 29.67 12.51
C VAL A 32 -13.10 28.36 12.33
N GLN A 33 -12.93 27.41 13.23
CA GLN A 33 -13.63 26.11 13.14
C GLN A 33 -15.07 26.20 13.66
N TYR A 34 -15.28 27.00 14.69
CA TYR A 34 -16.57 27.16 15.34
C TYR A 34 -16.68 28.56 15.92
N SER A 35 -17.90 29.10 15.96
CA SER A 35 -18.22 30.39 16.58
C SER A 35 -19.60 30.28 17.23
N ARG A 36 -19.79 30.89 18.41
CA ARG A 36 -21.07 30.89 19.14
C ARG A 36 -21.46 32.29 19.59
N LEU A 37 -22.53 32.83 18.98
CA LEU A 37 -23.29 34.00 19.44
C LEU A 37 -22.41 35.16 19.94
N SER A 38 -21.33 35.49 19.22
CA SER A 38 -20.37 36.54 19.56
C SER A 38 -19.68 36.43 20.93
N LYS A 39 -19.70 35.25 21.58
CA LYS A 39 -19.03 35.02 22.87
C LYS A 39 -17.62 34.46 22.72
N PHE A 40 -17.47 33.47 21.85
CA PHE A 40 -16.19 32.81 21.62
C PHE A 40 -16.14 32.14 20.26
N LEU A 41 -14.91 31.85 19.83
CA LEU A 41 -14.61 31.00 18.68
C LEU A 41 -13.59 29.92 19.04
N LEU A 42 -13.57 28.86 18.25
CA LEU A 42 -12.47 27.89 18.25
C LEU A 42 -11.59 28.15 17.04
N LEU A 43 -10.32 28.49 17.30
CA LEU A 43 -9.32 28.71 16.26
C LEU A 43 -8.53 27.42 16.06
N ARG A 44 -8.53 26.91 14.83
CA ARG A 44 -7.79 25.72 14.43
C ARG A 44 -6.54 26.11 13.65
N ASP A 45 -5.43 25.46 13.92
CA ASP A 45 -4.33 25.35 12.97
C ASP A 45 -3.95 23.88 12.73
N ALA A 46 -2.81 23.64 12.09
CA ALA A 46 -2.37 22.28 11.79
C ALA A 46 -1.96 21.44 13.03
N TYR A 47 -1.86 22.07 14.20
CA TYR A 47 -1.33 21.47 15.43
C TYR A 47 -2.39 21.32 16.52
N GLY A 48 -3.52 22.00 16.39
CA GLY A 48 -4.65 21.82 17.29
C GLY A 48 -5.67 22.95 17.24
N LEU A 49 -6.44 23.02 18.32
CA LEU A 49 -7.53 23.96 18.51
C LEU A 49 -7.28 24.74 19.79
N THR A 50 -7.53 26.05 19.77
CA THR A 50 -7.58 26.90 20.96
C THR A 50 -8.90 27.67 21.00
N GLN A 51 -9.51 27.76 22.17
CA GLN A 51 -10.67 28.62 22.38
C GLN A 51 -10.23 30.07 22.56
N CYS A 52 -10.87 30.97 21.82
CA CYS A 52 -10.65 32.41 21.93
C CYS A 52 -11.97 33.07 22.35
N ILE A 53 -11.96 33.77 23.48
CA ILE A 53 -13.14 34.45 24.03
C ILE A 53 -13.09 35.95 23.75
N VAL A 54 -14.26 36.56 23.55
CA VAL A 54 -14.37 38.01 23.36
C VAL A 54 -14.18 38.71 24.71
N GLY A 55 -13.14 39.54 24.83
CA GLY A 55 -12.83 40.29 26.04
C GLY A 55 -13.41 41.70 26.11
N SER A 56 -13.87 42.25 24.97
CA SER A 56 -14.38 43.62 24.84
C SER A 56 -15.60 43.65 23.92
N ASP A 57 -16.59 44.49 24.23
CA ASP A 57 -17.82 44.62 23.44
C ASP A 57 -17.59 45.05 21.97
N ASP A 58 -16.43 45.63 21.66
CA ASP A 58 -16.06 46.09 20.31
C ASP A 58 -15.68 44.96 19.32
N THR A 59 -15.44 43.74 19.80
CA THR A 59 -15.07 42.61 18.92
C THR A 59 -16.31 41.85 18.47
N ASP A 60 -16.80 42.16 17.27
CA ASP A 60 -17.93 41.44 16.68
C ASP A 60 -17.46 40.19 15.90
N LEU A 61 -17.92 39.02 16.35
CA LEU A 61 -17.70 37.74 15.66
C LEU A 61 -18.89 37.33 14.78
N SER A 62 -19.99 38.07 14.78
CA SER A 62 -21.25 37.67 14.13
C SER A 62 -21.14 37.58 12.60
N SER A 63 -20.30 38.43 12.01
CA SER A 63 -20.02 38.47 10.58
C SER A 63 -18.95 37.47 10.13
N LEU A 64 -18.29 36.78 11.06
CA LEU A 64 -17.15 35.92 10.77
C LEU A 64 -17.60 34.53 10.32
N GLN A 65 -17.46 34.26 9.02
CA GLN A 65 -17.80 32.94 8.46
C GLN A 65 -16.82 31.87 8.96
N LEU A 66 -17.34 30.65 9.15
CA LEU A 66 -16.50 29.48 9.43
C LEU A 66 -15.46 29.28 8.32
N GLU A 67 -14.32 28.72 8.69
CA GLU A 67 -13.15 28.52 7.84
C GLU A 67 -12.50 29.81 7.32
N SER A 68 -12.91 30.99 7.79
CA SER A 68 -12.15 32.23 7.59
C SER A 68 -10.80 32.15 8.30
N VAL A 69 -9.77 32.73 7.69
CA VAL A 69 -8.42 32.80 8.27
C VAL A 69 -8.28 34.07 9.06
N VAL A 70 -7.93 33.95 10.34
CA VAL A 70 -7.77 35.09 11.26
C VAL A 70 -6.44 35.03 12.00
N GLN A 71 -5.96 36.20 12.39
CA GLN A 71 -4.90 36.40 13.37
C GLN A 71 -5.54 37.00 14.63
N ILE A 72 -5.25 36.38 15.76
CA ILE A 72 -5.71 36.81 17.08
C ILE A 72 -4.50 37.10 17.93
N GLU A 73 -4.46 38.32 18.44
CA GLU A 73 -3.58 38.72 19.52
C GLU A 73 -4.41 38.75 20.82
N GLY A 74 -3.92 38.08 21.86
CA GLY A 74 -4.69 37.91 23.09
C GLY A 74 -3.86 37.50 24.29
N MET A 75 -4.53 37.43 25.44
CA MET A 75 -3.95 37.02 26.73
C MET A 75 -4.42 35.61 27.08
N VAL A 76 -3.51 34.71 27.46
CA VAL A 76 -3.87 33.36 27.89
C VAL A 76 -4.43 33.40 29.32
N SER A 77 -5.58 32.75 29.52
CA SER A 77 -6.26 32.65 30.81
C SER A 77 -6.72 31.21 31.09
N ILE A 78 -6.99 30.90 32.36
CA ILE A 78 -7.54 29.61 32.79
C ILE A 78 -9.04 29.61 32.55
N ARG A 79 -9.57 28.51 32.00
CA ARG A 79 -11.01 28.36 31.89
C ARG A 79 -11.67 28.20 33.26
N PRO A 80 -12.88 28.73 33.47
CA PRO A 80 -13.70 28.34 34.60
C PRO A 80 -13.78 26.80 34.74
N ARG A 81 -13.79 26.31 35.99
CA ARG A 81 -13.74 24.85 36.27
C ARG A 81 -14.85 24.07 35.54
N ASP A 82 -16.03 24.66 35.42
CA ASP A 82 -17.20 24.04 34.79
C ASP A 82 -17.15 24.04 33.24
N THR A 83 -16.15 24.71 32.63
CA THR A 83 -16.01 24.83 31.16
C THR A 83 -14.69 24.24 30.63
N VAL A 84 -13.95 23.54 31.48
CA VAL A 84 -12.77 22.77 31.09
C VAL A 84 -13.17 21.66 30.13
N ASN A 85 -12.47 21.55 29.01
CA ASN A 85 -12.71 20.49 28.02
C ASN A 85 -11.59 19.45 28.06
N HIS A 86 -11.83 18.30 28.69
CA HIS A 86 -10.84 17.23 28.81
C HIS A 86 -10.51 16.53 27.47
N GLU A 87 -11.32 16.71 26.43
CA GLU A 87 -11.05 16.16 25.09
C GLU A 87 -10.10 17.04 24.26
N MET A 88 -9.82 18.27 24.71
CA MET A 88 -8.92 19.20 24.03
C MET A 88 -7.61 19.37 24.79
N ALA A 89 -6.48 19.28 24.09
CA ALA A 89 -5.16 19.48 24.69
C ALA A 89 -4.95 20.90 25.29
N THR A 90 -5.69 21.89 24.80
CA THR A 90 -5.72 23.26 25.34
C THR A 90 -6.99 23.52 26.16
N GLY A 91 -7.69 22.48 26.60
CA GLY A 91 -9.03 22.57 27.16
C GLY A 91 -9.11 23.18 28.56
N GLU A 92 -7.98 23.31 29.26
CA GLU A 92 -7.87 23.99 30.55
C GLU A 92 -7.66 25.51 30.41
N ILE A 93 -7.34 25.98 29.20
CA ILE A 93 -7.03 27.39 28.94
C ILE A 93 -7.90 27.98 27.83
N GLU A 94 -7.94 29.30 27.77
CA GLU A 94 -8.54 30.08 26.69
C GLU A 94 -7.77 31.37 26.45
N VAL A 95 -7.91 31.95 25.26
CA VAL A 95 -7.25 33.20 24.88
C VAL A 95 -8.29 34.33 24.84
N THR A 96 -8.14 35.31 25.71
CA THR A 96 -8.96 36.53 25.69
C THR A 96 -8.48 37.42 24.55
N ILE A 97 -9.36 37.64 23.57
CA ILE A 97 -9.05 38.42 22.37
C ILE A 97 -8.83 39.89 22.75
N ILE A 98 -7.65 40.41 22.41
CA ILE A 98 -7.31 41.84 22.49
C ILE A 98 -7.48 42.48 21.11
N LYS A 99 -7.04 41.78 20.06
CA LYS A 99 -7.14 42.24 18.68
C LYS A 99 -7.39 41.07 17.74
N LEU A 100 -8.39 41.22 16.89
CA LEU A 100 -8.71 40.26 15.83
C LEU A 100 -8.49 40.92 14.47
N LYS A 101 -7.71 40.26 13.60
CA LYS A 101 -7.51 40.64 12.20
C LYS A 101 -7.96 39.50 11.30
N VAL A 102 -8.95 39.75 10.45
CA VAL A 102 -9.31 38.81 9.38
C VAL A 102 -8.22 38.89 8.30
N LEU A 103 -7.50 37.79 8.11
CA LEU A 103 -6.45 37.69 7.09
C LEU A 103 -7.04 37.32 5.73
N ASN A 104 -8.02 36.41 5.73
CA ASN A 104 -8.76 36.05 4.52
C ASN A 104 -10.17 35.57 4.90
N PRO A 105 -11.25 36.27 4.50
CA PRO A 105 -12.61 35.78 4.71
C PRO A 105 -12.85 34.51 3.89
N SER A 106 -13.58 33.56 4.46
CA SER A 106 -14.06 32.39 3.71
C SER A 106 -15.45 32.66 3.16
N GLU A 107 -15.73 32.14 1.97
CA GLU A 107 -17.09 31.88 1.52
C GLU A 107 -17.61 30.55 2.10
N LYS A 108 -18.85 30.19 1.79
CA LYS A 108 -19.44 28.89 2.16
C LYS A 108 -18.64 27.75 1.53
N VAL A 109 -17.91 27.01 2.36
CA VAL A 109 -17.16 25.81 1.93
C VAL A 109 -18.09 24.68 1.47
N ALA A 110 -17.59 23.82 0.59
CA ALA A 110 -18.36 22.72 0.00
C ALA A 110 -18.92 21.71 1.03
N PHE A 111 -18.22 21.54 2.16
CA PHE A 111 -18.67 20.73 3.29
C PHE A 111 -18.02 21.21 4.58
N ASN A 112 -18.69 20.92 5.70
CA ASN A 112 -18.17 21.20 7.04
C ASN A 112 -17.23 20.07 7.50
N LEU A 113 -16.23 20.43 8.30
CA LEU A 113 -15.27 19.49 8.89
C LEU A 113 -15.88 18.84 10.14
N ARG A 114 -16.82 17.92 9.94
CA ARG A 114 -17.48 17.15 11.00
C ARG A 114 -17.05 15.68 10.93
N ASN A 115 -16.86 15.06 12.09
CA ASN A 115 -16.48 13.65 12.19
C ASN A 115 -17.65 12.71 11.86
N TYR A 116 -18.88 13.12 12.17
CA TYR A 116 -20.10 12.39 11.79
C TYR A 116 -20.58 12.84 10.41
N GLN A 117 -21.21 11.92 9.66
CA GLN A 117 -21.74 12.18 8.32
C GLN A 117 -20.70 12.79 7.38
N LYS A 118 -19.50 12.19 7.33
CA LYS A 118 -18.43 12.64 6.43
C LYS A 118 -18.94 12.71 4.98
N PRO A 119 -18.54 13.73 4.21
CA PRO A 119 -18.88 13.83 2.79
C PRO A 119 -18.36 12.60 2.03
N LYS A 120 -19.09 12.22 0.98
CA LYS A 120 -18.70 11.12 0.08
C LYS A 120 -17.30 11.37 -0.50
N GLU A 121 -16.55 10.29 -0.75
CA GLU A 121 -15.17 10.33 -1.25
C GLU A 121 -15.02 11.25 -2.47
N GLN A 122 -15.92 11.16 -3.45
CA GLN A 122 -15.89 12.00 -4.65
C GLN A 122 -15.88 13.51 -4.32
N LEU A 123 -16.75 13.96 -3.42
CA LEU A 123 -16.81 15.36 -3.01
C LEU A 123 -15.55 15.76 -2.21
N ARG A 124 -15.03 14.86 -1.37
CA ARG A 124 -13.75 15.06 -0.66
C ARG A 124 -12.59 15.23 -1.64
N MET A 125 -12.58 14.51 -2.76
CA MET A 125 -11.53 14.63 -3.78
C MET A 125 -11.69 15.91 -4.62
N GLN A 126 -12.91 16.29 -4.99
CA GLN A 126 -13.18 17.54 -5.70
C GLN A 126 -12.77 18.80 -4.91
N HIS A 127 -12.92 18.77 -3.59
CA HIS A 127 -12.47 19.84 -2.69
C HIS A 127 -11.37 19.35 -1.76
N ARG A 128 -10.36 18.66 -2.32
CA ARG A 128 -9.30 18.00 -1.53
C ARG A 128 -8.57 18.97 -0.61
N TYR A 129 -8.36 20.22 -1.00
CA TYR A 129 -7.76 21.26 -0.16
C TYR A 129 -8.55 21.57 1.13
N ILE A 130 -9.88 21.39 1.14
CA ILE A 130 -10.69 21.45 2.37
C ILE A 130 -10.60 20.11 3.11
N ALA A 131 -10.69 18.98 2.41
CA ALA A 131 -10.58 17.66 3.04
C ALA A 131 -9.24 17.46 3.77
N LEU A 132 -8.15 18.04 3.27
CA LEU A 132 -6.84 18.02 3.93
C LEU A 132 -6.85 18.67 5.33
N ARG A 133 -7.87 19.46 5.67
CA ARG A 133 -8.04 20.04 7.01
C ARG A 133 -8.64 19.06 8.02
N PHE A 134 -9.14 17.89 7.59
CA PHE A 134 -9.56 16.85 8.54
C PHE A 134 -8.37 16.40 9.39
N PRO A 135 -8.53 16.20 10.72
CA PRO A 135 -7.44 15.77 11.59
C PRO A 135 -6.77 14.47 11.13
N GLU A 136 -7.56 13.52 10.63
CA GLU A 136 -7.08 12.24 10.06
C GLU A 136 -6.16 12.46 8.85
N MET A 137 -6.54 13.34 7.93
CA MET A 137 -5.71 13.68 6.76
C MET A 137 -4.41 14.38 7.17
N GLN A 138 -4.47 15.28 8.16
CA GLN A 138 -3.27 15.92 8.71
C GLN A 138 -2.34 14.91 9.37
N ASN A 139 -2.89 14.00 10.18
CA ASN A 139 -2.15 12.93 10.82
C ASN A 139 -1.45 12.06 9.77
N ASN A 140 -2.20 11.54 8.79
CA ASN A 140 -1.70 10.62 7.78
C ASN A 140 -0.51 11.19 7.00
N LEU A 141 -0.60 12.44 6.53
CA LEU A 141 0.47 13.07 5.77
C LEU A 141 1.70 13.40 6.64
N ARG A 142 1.51 13.76 7.92
CA ARG A 142 2.61 14.01 8.84
C ARG A 142 3.31 12.73 9.25
N THR A 143 2.56 11.67 9.56
CA THR A 143 3.09 10.33 9.82
C THR A 143 3.90 9.82 8.64
N ARG A 144 3.39 10.01 7.41
CA ARG A 144 4.14 9.70 6.18
C ARG A 144 5.48 10.43 6.10
N SER A 145 5.47 11.74 6.32
CA SER A 145 6.69 12.55 6.29
C SER A 145 7.70 12.10 7.35
N GLN A 146 7.25 11.84 8.59
CA GLN A 146 8.10 11.38 9.68
C GLN A 146 8.67 9.99 9.43
N MET A 147 7.85 9.03 8.98
CA MET A 147 8.30 7.67 8.69
C MET A 147 9.35 7.66 7.57
N LEU A 148 9.11 8.38 6.48
CA LEU A 148 10.10 8.51 5.39
C LEU A 148 11.39 9.19 5.84
N HIS A 149 11.31 10.18 6.75
CA HIS A 149 12.49 10.79 7.33
C HIS A 149 13.29 9.81 8.18
N LYS A 150 12.61 9.01 9.02
CA LYS A 150 13.26 7.95 9.82
C LYS A 150 13.92 6.89 8.94
N MET A 151 13.24 6.42 7.89
CA MET A 151 13.79 5.46 6.92
C MET A 151 15.04 5.99 6.23
N ARG A 152 15.03 7.25 5.80
CA ARG A 152 16.22 7.91 5.24
C ARG A 152 17.39 7.91 6.22
N ARG A 153 17.13 8.35 7.46
CA ARG A 153 18.17 8.38 8.50
C ARG A 153 18.72 6.98 8.79
N PHE A 154 17.85 5.99 8.92
CA PHE A 154 18.26 4.60 9.12
C PHE A 154 19.20 4.11 8.02
N LEU A 155 18.80 4.28 6.75
CA LEU A 155 19.60 3.83 5.60
C LEU A 155 20.94 4.56 5.51
N VAL A 156 20.96 5.88 5.68
CA VAL A 156 22.17 6.71 5.55
C VAL A 156 23.09 6.56 6.77
N GLU A 157 22.58 6.77 7.97
CA GLU A 157 23.38 6.86 9.20
C GLU A 157 23.85 5.49 9.69
N ASN A 158 23.02 4.45 9.57
CA ASN A 158 23.35 3.12 10.12
C ASN A 158 23.99 2.19 9.08
N TYR A 159 23.62 2.36 7.80
CA TYR A 159 23.97 1.41 6.74
C TYR A 159 24.76 2.01 5.57
N GLY A 160 25.06 3.32 5.60
CA GLY A 160 25.92 3.98 4.61
C GLY A 160 25.33 4.04 3.20
N PHE A 161 24.01 3.95 3.06
CA PHE A 161 23.35 4.12 1.78
C PHE A 161 23.41 5.55 1.27
N ILE A 162 23.35 5.73 -0.05
CA ILE A 162 23.19 7.03 -0.68
C ILE A 162 21.85 7.15 -1.42
N GLU A 163 21.20 8.31 -1.27
CA GLU A 163 19.98 8.63 -2.02
C GLU A 163 20.38 9.12 -3.41
N VAL A 164 19.99 8.40 -4.46
CA VAL A 164 20.31 8.77 -5.86
C VAL A 164 19.03 8.90 -6.66
N GLU A 165 18.83 10.05 -7.29
CA GLU A 165 17.70 10.27 -8.20
C GLU A 165 17.96 9.62 -9.56
N THR A 166 16.94 8.96 -10.11
CA THR A 166 17.01 8.34 -11.44
C THR A 166 16.01 8.99 -12.41
N PRO A 167 16.31 9.07 -13.72
CA PRO A 167 15.40 9.66 -14.69
C PRO A 167 14.02 9.00 -14.73
N THR A 168 12.97 9.82 -14.91
CA THR A 168 11.59 9.34 -15.11
C THR A 168 11.21 9.18 -16.58
N LEU A 169 11.77 10.01 -17.46
CA LEU A 169 11.63 9.91 -18.91
C LEU A 169 12.68 8.92 -19.45
N PHE A 170 12.23 7.73 -19.83
CA PHE A 170 13.13 6.64 -20.23
C PHE A 170 12.70 5.97 -21.54
N CYS A 171 13.47 4.97 -21.99
CA CYS A 171 13.04 4.10 -23.06
C CYS A 171 12.00 3.09 -22.55
N ARG A 172 11.18 2.58 -23.47
CA ARG A 172 10.18 1.55 -23.15
C ARG A 172 10.86 0.25 -22.75
N THR A 173 10.45 -0.30 -21.60
CA THR A 173 10.96 -1.61 -21.15
C THR A 173 10.06 -2.72 -21.68
N PRO A 174 10.61 -3.80 -22.28
CA PRO A 174 9.82 -4.98 -22.62
C PRO A 174 9.40 -5.76 -21.37
N GLY A 175 8.13 -6.19 -21.31
CA GLY A 175 7.54 -6.90 -20.18
C GLY A 175 6.85 -5.97 -19.17
N GLY A 176 6.20 -6.55 -18.15
CA GLY A 176 5.51 -5.81 -17.08
C GLY A 176 4.16 -5.21 -17.49
N ALA A 177 3.76 -4.15 -16.77
CA ALA A 177 2.51 -3.45 -17.01
C ALA A 177 2.56 -2.60 -18.30
N ARG A 178 1.46 -1.94 -18.67
CA ARG A 178 1.50 -0.92 -19.70
C ARG A 178 2.14 0.37 -19.15
N GLU A 179 2.99 1.02 -19.95
CA GLU A 179 3.66 2.27 -19.58
C GLU A 179 2.90 3.48 -20.14
N PHE A 180 2.92 4.60 -19.41
CA PHE A 180 2.53 5.90 -19.96
C PHE A 180 3.62 6.41 -20.90
N VAL A 181 3.21 6.94 -22.06
CA VAL A 181 4.12 7.53 -23.04
C VAL A 181 4.06 9.05 -22.99
N VAL A 182 5.22 9.70 -23.18
CA VAL A 182 5.36 11.16 -23.22
C VAL A 182 5.86 11.54 -24.62
N PRO A 183 5.06 12.28 -25.42
CA PRO A 183 5.47 12.68 -26.76
C PRO A 183 6.63 13.69 -26.70
N THR A 184 7.48 13.65 -27.73
CA THR A 184 8.53 14.64 -27.91
C THR A 184 8.22 15.53 -29.12
N ARG A 185 8.91 16.67 -29.22
CA ARG A 185 8.89 17.50 -30.43
C ARG A 185 9.50 16.80 -31.66
N HIS A 186 10.20 15.69 -31.45
CA HIS A 186 10.81 14.93 -32.53
C HIS A 186 9.80 13.90 -33.03
N LYS A 187 9.35 14.07 -34.28
CA LYS A 187 8.33 13.24 -34.91
C LYS A 187 8.64 11.74 -34.74
N GLY A 188 7.69 11.00 -34.19
CA GLY A 188 7.77 9.55 -34.02
C GLY A 188 8.58 9.07 -32.81
N LEU A 189 9.18 9.99 -32.03
CA LEU A 189 9.93 9.65 -30.83
C LEU A 189 9.15 10.02 -29.56
N PHE A 190 9.15 9.08 -28.61
CA PHE A 190 8.44 9.18 -27.34
C PHE A 190 9.35 8.71 -26.22
N TYR A 191 9.19 9.28 -25.04
CA TYR A 191 9.65 8.67 -23.80
C TYR A 191 8.56 7.76 -23.23
N SER A 192 8.96 6.84 -22.39
CA SER A 192 8.08 6.12 -21.46
C SER A 192 8.34 6.59 -20.04
N LEU A 193 7.29 6.73 -19.24
CA LEU A 193 7.43 6.90 -17.80
C LEU A 193 7.81 5.57 -17.15
N VAL A 194 8.80 5.60 -16.26
CA VAL A 194 9.33 4.40 -15.59
C VAL A 194 8.31 3.73 -14.66
N GLN A 195 8.20 2.41 -14.75
CA GLN A 195 7.38 1.61 -13.82
C GLN A 195 8.04 1.42 -12.46
N SER A 196 9.37 1.52 -12.43
CA SER A 196 10.27 1.49 -11.28
C SER A 196 11.66 1.87 -11.77
N PRO A 197 12.59 2.27 -10.89
CA PRO A 197 13.99 2.53 -11.26
C PRO A 197 14.82 1.24 -11.50
N GLN A 198 14.17 0.10 -11.78
CA GLN A 198 14.78 -1.24 -11.79
C GLN A 198 16.02 -1.39 -12.66
N GLN A 199 16.04 -0.83 -13.87
CA GLN A 199 17.23 -0.90 -14.72
C GLN A 199 18.35 0.02 -14.20
N PHE A 200 18.00 1.23 -13.77
CA PHE A 200 18.98 2.20 -13.28
C PHE A 200 19.66 1.73 -12.00
N LYS A 201 18.90 1.23 -11.02
CA LYS A 201 19.50 0.79 -9.75
C LYS A 201 20.50 -0.36 -9.92
N GLN A 202 20.27 -1.27 -10.85
CA GLN A 202 21.23 -2.31 -11.22
C GLN A 202 22.48 -1.73 -11.93
N MET A 203 22.30 -0.76 -12.83
CA MET A 203 23.44 -0.07 -13.45
C MET A 203 24.25 0.75 -12.43
N LEU A 204 23.63 1.29 -11.39
CA LEU A 204 24.34 1.94 -10.28
C LEU A 204 25.21 0.94 -9.49
N MET A 205 24.78 -0.32 -9.37
CA MET A 205 25.61 -1.38 -8.78
C MET A 205 26.84 -1.65 -9.66
N SER A 206 26.65 -1.74 -10.99
CA SER A 206 27.76 -1.83 -11.95
C SER A 206 28.69 -0.59 -11.90
N GLY A 207 28.13 0.59 -11.63
CA GLY A 207 28.86 1.84 -11.45
C GLY A 207 29.59 1.99 -10.10
N GLY A 208 29.52 1.01 -9.20
CA GLY A 208 30.25 1.03 -7.93
C GLY A 208 29.60 1.86 -6.82
N ILE A 209 28.30 2.15 -6.89
CA ILE A 209 27.58 2.84 -5.80
C ILE A 209 27.51 2.00 -4.52
N ASP A 210 27.59 0.67 -4.63
CA ASP A 210 27.45 -0.33 -3.56
C ASP A 210 26.07 -0.35 -2.89
N ARG A 211 25.57 0.78 -2.35
CA ARG A 211 24.33 0.87 -1.56
C ARG A 211 23.47 2.04 -2.00
N TYR A 212 22.45 1.73 -2.77
CA TYR A 212 21.54 2.70 -3.36
C TYR A 212 20.18 2.66 -2.67
N PHE A 213 19.59 3.84 -2.46
CA PHE A 213 18.15 3.93 -2.29
C PHE A 213 17.56 5.17 -2.99
N GLN A 214 16.24 5.15 -3.20
CA GLN A 214 15.49 6.31 -3.68
C GLN A 214 14.04 6.22 -3.22
N VAL A 215 13.45 7.34 -2.80
CA VAL A 215 12.00 7.47 -2.70
C VAL A 215 11.46 7.90 -4.08
N ALA A 216 11.29 6.92 -4.96
CA ALA A 216 10.97 7.12 -6.36
C ALA A 216 9.45 7.27 -6.62
N ARG A 217 9.10 8.06 -7.64
CA ARG A 217 7.74 8.06 -8.22
C ARG A 217 7.70 7.07 -9.39
N CYS A 218 6.75 6.15 -9.33
CA CYS A 218 6.57 5.07 -10.29
C CYS A 218 5.22 5.20 -10.99
N TYR A 219 5.15 4.77 -12.25
CA TYR A 219 3.99 4.98 -13.11
C TYR A 219 3.54 3.68 -13.79
N ARG A 220 2.25 3.35 -13.71
CA ARG A 220 1.67 2.17 -14.37
C ARG A 220 0.32 2.52 -14.97
N ASP A 221 0.17 2.29 -16.27
CA ASP A 221 -1.08 2.50 -17.00
C ASP A 221 -1.99 1.26 -16.85
N GLU A 222 -2.43 1.03 -15.61
CA GLU A 222 -3.31 -0.06 -15.22
C GLU A 222 -4.66 0.47 -14.72
N THR A 223 -5.66 -0.42 -14.67
CA THR A 223 -6.92 -0.11 -14.00
C THR A 223 -6.68 0.21 -12.52
N THR A 224 -7.22 1.34 -12.06
CA THR A 224 -7.04 1.73 -10.65
C THR A 224 -7.90 0.86 -9.73
N ARG A 225 -7.43 0.65 -8.51
CA ARG A 225 -8.08 -0.14 -7.45
C ARG A 225 -7.95 0.62 -6.12
N PRO A 226 -8.67 0.24 -5.05
CA PRO A 226 -8.53 0.90 -3.74
C PRO A 226 -7.10 0.95 -3.20
N ASP A 227 -6.25 0.01 -3.63
CA ASP A 227 -4.84 -0.19 -3.27
C ASP A 227 -3.85 0.16 -4.41
N ARG A 228 -4.34 0.74 -5.53
CA ARG A 228 -3.53 1.07 -6.72
C ARG A 228 -3.84 2.46 -7.28
N GLN A 229 -2.79 3.21 -7.56
CA GLN A 229 -2.84 4.50 -8.25
C GLN A 229 -1.99 4.44 -9.52
N PRO A 230 -2.32 5.20 -10.57
CA PRO A 230 -1.53 5.22 -11.81
C PRO A 230 -0.13 5.79 -11.59
N GLU A 231 0.03 6.64 -10.57
CA GLU A 231 1.30 7.12 -10.05
C GLU A 231 1.38 6.80 -8.56
N PHE A 232 2.48 6.22 -8.10
CA PHE A 232 2.63 5.78 -6.70
C PHE A 232 4.08 5.87 -6.24
N THR A 233 4.29 5.90 -4.94
CA THR A 233 5.64 6.07 -4.36
C THR A 233 6.23 4.75 -3.90
N GLN A 234 7.47 4.48 -4.31
CA GLN A 234 8.26 3.36 -3.81
C GLN A 234 9.49 3.86 -3.04
N LEU A 235 9.90 3.12 -2.01
CA LEU A 235 11.26 3.17 -1.49
C LEU A 235 12.02 2.03 -2.15
N ASP A 236 12.78 2.37 -3.19
CA ASP A 236 13.63 1.44 -3.92
C ASP A 236 14.98 1.35 -3.24
N ILE A 237 15.46 0.12 -3.00
CA ILE A 237 16.72 -0.20 -2.34
C ILE A 237 17.44 -1.23 -3.21
N GLU A 238 18.75 -1.08 -3.38
CA GLU A 238 19.62 -2.06 -4.04
C GLU A 238 21.01 -2.06 -3.39
N LEU A 239 21.59 -3.24 -3.20
CA LEU A 239 22.93 -3.41 -2.64
C LEU A 239 23.78 -4.34 -3.50
N SER A 240 25.06 -4.03 -3.61
CA SER A 240 26.08 -4.93 -4.16
C SER A 240 26.59 -5.89 -3.09
N PHE A 241 27.15 -7.02 -3.54
CA PHE A 241 27.76 -8.06 -2.71
C PHE A 241 26.87 -8.56 -1.56
N THR A 242 25.55 -8.57 -1.77
CA THR A 242 24.57 -9.05 -0.78
C THR A 242 23.93 -10.36 -1.21
N THR A 243 23.35 -11.05 -0.24
CA THR A 243 22.47 -12.22 -0.43
C THR A 243 21.01 -11.82 -0.21
N LEU A 244 20.09 -12.76 -0.46
CA LEU A 244 18.68 -12.67 -0.06
C LEU A 244 18.58 -12.34 1.44
N GLU A 245 19.26 -13.11 2.29
CA GLU A 245 19.24 -12.92 3.75
C GLU A 245 19.68 -11.53 4.21
N GLY A 246 20.69 -10.96 3.53
CA GLY A 246 21.14 -9.59 3.81
C GLY A 246 20.06 -8.55 3.56
N VAL A 247 19.28 -8.70 2.47
CA VAL A 247 18.17 -7.78 2.16
C VAL A 247 17.03 -7.95 3.16
N LEU A 248 16.64 -9.19 3.47
CA LEU A 248 15.55 -9.46 4.41
C LEU A 248 15.86 -8.85 5.79
N THR A 249 17.06 -9.10 6.31
CA THR A 249 17.52 -8.56 7.61
C THR A 249 17.51 -7.03 7.63
N LEU A 250 18.05 -6.38 6.59
CA LEU A 250 18.04 -4.93 6.47
C LEU A 250 16.62 -4.34 6.57
N ILE A 251 15.67 -4.95 5.85
CA ILE A 251 14.29 -4.47 5.80
C ILE A 251 13.55 -4.75 7.11
N GLU A 252 13.76 -5.91 7.71
CA GLU A 252 13.22 -6.27 9.02
C GLU A 252 13.64 -5.27 10.10
N GLU A 253 14.94 -4.95 10.18
CA GLU A 253 15.48 -3.98 11.13
C GLU A 253 14.98 -2.56 10.85
N MET A 254 14.98 -2.13 9.58
CA MET A 254 14.48 -0.82 9.20
C MET A 254 13.01 -0.65 9.59
N LEU A 255 12.18 -1.64 9.31
CA LEU A 255 10.75 -1.56 9.64
C LEU A 255 10.52 -1.61 11.15
N TYR A 256 11.27 -2.45 11.88
CA TYR A 256 11.18 -2.51 13.33
C TYR A 256 11.52 -1.18 14.01
N ASP A 257 12.51 -0.43 13.49
CA ASP A 257 12.93 0.87 14.03
C ASP A 257 12.01 2.04 13.60
N THR A 258 11.51 1.99 12.35
CA THR A 258 10.89 3.17 11.73
C THR A 258 9.37 3.13 11.67
N PHE A 259 8.75 1.94 11.70
CA PHE A 259 7.31 1.78 11.56
C PHE A 259 6.56 2.30 12.80
N THR A 260 5.38 2.89 12.59
CA THR A 260 4.68 3.61 13.67
C THR A 260 3.86 2.72 14.59
N LYS A 261 3.62 1.47 14.19
CA LYS A 261 2.89 0.47 14.96
C LYS A 261 3.85 -0.61 15.45
N PRO A 262 3.54 -1.29 16.57
CA PRO A 262 4.35 -2.38 17.06
C PRO A 262 4.43 -3.50 16.00
N LEU A 263 5.65 -3.94 15.72
CA LEU A 263 5.96 -5.12 14.91
C LEU A 263 6.56 -6.21 15.81
N PRO A 264 6.44 -7.50 15.46
CA PRO A 264 7.21 -8.55 16.11
C PRO A 264 8.71 -8.26 15.99
N ARG A 265 9.49 -8.67 16.98
CA ARG A 265 10.95 -8.55 16.93
C ARG A 265 11.48 -9.41 15.76
N PRO A 266 12.36 -8.85 14.89
CA PRO A 266 13.02 -9.63 13.84
C PRO A 266 13.73 -10.89 14.38
N PRO A 267 13.83 -11.96 13.56
CA PRO A 267 13.38 -12.05 12.17
C PRO A 267 11.86 -12.19 12.04
N PHE A 268 11.29 -11.71 10.92
CA PHE A 268 9.87 -11.92 10.64
C PHE A 268 9.62 -13.37 10.20
N ASN A 269 8.39 -13.84 10.38
CA ASN A 269 8.00 -15.16 9.91
C ASN A 269 8.20 -15.28 8.39
N ARG A 270 8.58 -16.48 7.93
CA ARG A 270 8.85 -16.76 6.52
C ARG A 270 8.16 -18.05 6.11
N ILE A 271 7.59 -18.05 4.91
CA ILE A 271 7.03 -19.25 4.27
C ILE A 271 7.42 -19.26 2.79
N THR A 272 7.46 -20.43 2.18
CA THR A 272 7.62 -20.57 0.74
C THR A 272 6.32 -20.18 0.00
N TYR A 273 6.42 -19.81 -1.28
CA TYR A 273 5.27 -19.58 -2.16
C TYR A 273 4.33 -20.80 -2.17
N LYS A 274 4.91 -22.01 -2.21
CA LYS A 274 4.16 -23.26 -2.13
C LYS A 274 3.36 -23.35 -0.83
N GLU A 275 3.99 -23.10 0.32
CA GLU A 275 3.28 -23.09 1.60
C GLU A 275 2.22 -21.98 1.67
N ALA A 276 2.45 -20.82 1.06
CA ALA A 276 1.47 -19.73 1.01
C ALA A 276 0.20 -20.18 0.26
N LEU A 277 0.35 -20.82 -0.89
CA LEU A 277 -0.76 -21.39 -1.64
C LEU A 277 -1.43 -22.55 -0.90
N GLU A 278 -0.67 -23.54 -0.43
CA GLU A 278 -1.22 -24.74 0.20
C GLU A 278 -1.92 -24.44 1.52
N ASN A 279 -1.47 -23.42 2.26
CA ASN A 279 -2.05 -23.05 3.54
C ASN A 279 -3.12 -21.96 3.46
N TYR A 280 -3.09 -21.11 2.42
CA TYR A 280 -3.94 -19.91 2.37
C TYR A 280 -4.56 -19.62 1.00
N GLY A 281 -4.15 -20.29 -0.07
CA GLY A 281 -4.64 -20.07 -1.43
C GLY A 281 -4.26 -18.70 -2.00
N SER A 282 -3.21 -18.09 -1.46
CA SER A 282 -2.71 -16.79 -1.88
C SER A 282 -1.25 -16.63 -1.50
N ASP A 283 -0.50 -15.97 -2.38
CA ASP A 283 0.86 -15.45 -2.21
C ASP A 283 0.96 -14.26 -1.24
N LYS A 284 -0.16 -13.68 -0.81
CA LYS A 284 -0.24 -12.57 0.16
C LYS A 284 -1.21 -12.90 1.29
N PRO A 285 -0.94 -13.93 2.09
CA PRO A 285 -1.87 -14.37 3.11
C PRO A 285 -2.08 -13.31 4.19
N ASN A 286 -3.30 -13.25 4.71
CA ASN A 286 -3.64 -12.42 5.84
C ASN A 286 -3.61 -13.26 7.12
N LEU A 287 -2.66 -12.95 8.02
CA LEU A 287 -2.43 -13.70 9.25
C LEU A 287 -3.24 -13.16 10.45
N LEU A 288 -4.12 -12.17 10.25
CA LEU A 288 -4.91 -11.59 11.33
C LEU A 288 -6.04 -12.51 11.82
N TYR A 289 -6.31 -13.61 11.14
CA TYR A 289 -7.36 -14.56 11.49
C TYR A 289 -6.94 -16.00 11.17
N ASP A 290 -7.45 -16.94 11.95
CA ASP A 290 -7.13 -18.37 11.84
C ASP A 290 -8.06 -19.11 10.86
N LEU A 291 -7.77 -18.94 9.56
CA LEU A 291 -8.44 -19.59 8.44
C LEU A 291 -7.44 -20.30 7.53
N LYS A 292 -6.56 -21.11 8.13
CA LYS A 292 -5.59 -21.94 7.43
C LYS A 292 -6.29 -23.15 6.78
N PHE A 293 -5.86 -23.54 5.59
CA PHE A 293 -6.32 -24.76 4.94
C PHE A 293 -5.75 -26.01 5.59
N ILE A 294 -6.45 -27.12 5.41
CA ILE A 294 -5.99 -28.45 5.81
C ILE A 294 -5.87 -29.30 4.54
N ASN A 295 -4.69 -29.87 4.32
CA ASN A 295 -4.45 -30.79 3.21
C ASN A 295 -5.05 -32.17 3.53
N ILE A 296 -6.00 -32.58 2.71
CA ILE A 296 -6.70 -33.87 2.84
C ILE A 296 -6.44 -34.78 1.63
N LYS A 297 -5.40 -34.52 0.84
CA LYS A 297 -5.00 -35.34 -0.31
C LYS A 297 -4.89 -36.82 0.06
N HIS A 298 -4.29 -37.10 1.21
CA HIS A 298 -4.07 -38.45 1.74
C HIS A 298 -5.35 -39.24 2.02
N LEU A 299 -6.51 -38.57 2.10
CA LEU A 299 -7.80 -39.23 2.29
C LEU A 299 -8.42 -39.74 0.98
N PHE A 300 -7.84 -39.41 -0.17
CA PHE A 300 -8.34 -39.82 -1.48
C PHE A 300 -7.41 -40.86 -2.12
N ASP A 301 -7.99 -41.87 -2.76
CA ASP A 301 -7.27 -42.92 -3.50
C ASP A 301 -6.80 -42.41 -4.88
N LYS A 302 -5.91 -41.41 -4.88
CA LYS A 302 -5.26 -40.86 -6.08
C LYS A 302 -3.74 -40.80 -5.91
N LYS A 303 -3.16 -41.94 -5.52
CA LYS A 303 -1.71 -42.06 -5.24
C LYS A 303 -0.82 -41.87 -6.46
N GLU A 304 -1.35 -42.02 -7.68
CA GLU A 304 -0.57 -41.95 -8.92
C GLU A 304 -0.41 -40.53 -9.48
N ASN A 305 -1.22 -39.56 -9.04
CA ASN A 305 -1.11 -38.17 -9.49
C ASN A 305 -0.48 -37.29 -8.40
N ASP A 306 0.82 -37.04 -8.52
CA ASP A 306 1.55 -36.14 -7.62
C ASP A 306 1.02 -34.70 -7.66
N ASN A 307 0.41 -34.27 -8.76
CA ASN A 307 -0.17 -32.92 -8.89
C ASN A 307 -1.61 -32.83 -8.39
N PHE A 308 -2.26 -33.94 -7.99
CA PHE A 308 -3.62 -33.90 -7.45
C PHE A 308 -3.71 -33.12 -6.15
N GLY A 309 -4.65 -32.18 -6.06
CA GLY A 309 -4.89 -31.35 -4.88
C GLY A 309 -6.26 -31.62 -4.26
N ALA A 310 -6.29 -31.82 -2.94
CA ALA A 310 -7.51 -31.84 -2.15
C ALA A 310 -7.29 -31.11 -0.82
N LEU A 311 -7.96 -29.98 -0.66
CA LEU A 311 -7.79 -29.05 0.46
C LEU A 311 -9.16 -28.73 1.05
N LEU A 312 -9.22 -28.51 2.36
CA LEU A 312 -10.41 -28.00 3.01
C LEU A 312 -10.13 -26.69 3.75
N LEU A 313 -11.14 -25.82 3.78
CA LEU A 313 -11.19 -24.59 4.56
C LEU A 313 -12.13 -24.80 5.77
N PRO A 314 -11.60 -24.83 7.00
CA PRO A 314 -12.41 -24.95 8.20
C PRO A 314 -12.92 -23.57 8.66
N TYR A 315 -14.22 -23.45 8.91
CA TYR A 315 -14.86 -22.21 9.38
C TYR A 315 -15.85 -22.48 10.54
N PRO A 316 -16.22 -21.47 11.35
CA PRO A 316 -17.18 -21.66 12.44
C PRO A 316 -18.53 -22.19 11.95
N SER A 317 -19.05 -23.28 12.52
CA SER A 317 -20.31 -23.89 12.10
C SER A 317 -21.52 -22.95 12.26
N GLU A 318 -21.44 -21.99 13.20
CA GLU A 318 -22.40 -20.90 13.42
C GLU A 318 -22.64 -20.02 12.19
N MET A 319 -21.72 -20.00 11.22
CA MET A 319 -21.95 -19.32 9.94
C MET A 319 -23.19 -19.88 9.22
N GLY A 320 -23.50 -21.16 9.41
CA GLY A 320 -24.61 -21.83 8.76
C GLY A 320 -24.43 -21.99 7.25
N LYS A 321 -25.52 -22.24 6.53
CA LYS A 321 -25.48 -22.47 5.07
C LYS A 321 -25.29 -21.17 4.29
N LEU A 322 -24.57 -21.26 3.18
CA LEU A 322 -24.48 -20.16 2.22
C LEU A 322 -25.83 -19.85 1.57
N THR A 323 -26.07 -18.59 1.23
CA THR A 323 -27.24 -18.19 0.44
C THR A 323 -27.10 -18.64 -1.02
N THR A 324 -28.20 -18.73 -1.76
CA THR A 324 -28.18 -19.11 -3.19
C THR A 324 -27.22 -18.26 -4.00
N LYS A 325 -27.16 -16.94 -3.74
CA LYS A 325 -26.22 -16.02 -4.37
C LYS A 325 -24.76 -16.42 -4.17
N TYR A 326 -24.37 -16.78 -2.95
CA TYR A 326 -23.00 -17.22 -2.68
C TYR A 326 -22.71 -18.61 -3.25
N LYS A 327 -23.69 -19.51 -3.28
CA LYS A 327 -23.54 -20.83 -3.93
C LYS A 327 -23.29 -20.72 -5.43
N GLU A 328 -24.00 -19.83 -6.14
CA GLU A 328 -23.74 -19.58 -7.56
C GLU A 328 -22.33 -19.02 -7.78
N LYS A 329 -21.89 -18.05 -6.95
CA LYS A 329 -20.50 -17.58 -6.99
C LYS A 329 -19.47 -18.69 -6.78
N VAL A 330 -19.70 -19.59 -5.82
CA VAL A 330 -18.82 -20.73 -5.58
C VAL A 330 -18.74 -21.63 -6.83
N LYS A 331 -19.87 -21.86 -7.54
CA LYS A 331 -19.86 -22.62 -8.81
C LYS A 331 -19.06 -21.90 -9.90
N ASP A 332 -19.20 -20.57 -10.02
CA ASP A 332 -18.45 -19.78 -10.99
C ASP A 332 -16.94 -19.87 -10.72
N ILE A 333 -16.53 -19.76 -9.45
CA ILE A 333 -15.13 -19.89 -9.02
C ILE A 333 -14.61 -21.33 -9.27
N ALA A 334 -15.40 -22.34 -8.92
CA ALA A 334 -15.07 -23.74 -9.17
C ALA A 334 -14.81 -24.00 -10.66
N LYS A 335 -15.67 -23.47 -11.54
CA LYS A 335 -15.51 -23.57 -13.00
C LYS A 335 -14.26 -22.84 -13.50
N LYS A 336 -13.99 -21.62 -12.99
CA LYS A 336 -12.82 -20.81 -13.36
C LYS A 336 -11.50 -21.57 -13.16
N TYR A 337 -11.38 -22.30 -12.06
CA TYR A 337 -10.16 -23.04 -11.71
C TYR A 337 -10.20 -24.52 -12.08
N ASN A 338 -11.25 -24.99 -12.79
CA ASN A 338 -11.44 -26.41 -13.06
C ASN A 338 -11.31 -27.29 -11.79
N ALA A 339 -11.97 -26.86 -10.73
CA ALA A 339 -11.98 -27.52 -9.43
C ALA A 339 -13.41 -27.96 -9.08
N LYS A 340 -13.52 -29.07 -8.34
CA LYS A 340 -14.76 -29.50 -7.70
C LYS A 340 -14.80 -28.93 -6.28
N VAL A 341 -15.88 -28.23 -5.95
CA VAL A 341 -16.09 -27.67 -4.61
C VAL A 341 -17.25 -28.38 -3.92
N VAL A 342 -17.00 -28.91 -2.71
CA VAL A 342 -18.02 -29.55 -1.87
C VAL A 342 -18.28 -28.68 -0.65
N LEU A 343 -19.51 -28.19 -0.54
CA LEU A 343 -19.98 -27.42 0.62
C LEU A 343 -20.32 -28.36 1.78
N ASN A 344 -20.25 -27.84 3.01
CA ASN A 344 -20.49 -28.60 4.24
C ASN A 344 -21.78 -29.44 4.20
N GLU A 345 -22.89 -28.89 3.73
CA GLU A 345 -24.18 -29.60 3.66
C GLU A 345 -24.25 -30.75 2.65
N ASN A 346 -23.25 -30.86 1.76
CA ASN A 346 -23.18 -31.89 0.73
C ASN A 346 -22.12 -32.96 1.04
N ILE A 347 -21.25 -32.74 2.03
CA ILE A 347 -20.20 -33.70 2.43
C ILE A 347 -20.82 -35.08 2.72
N SER A 348 -21.94 -35.11 3.46
CA SER A 348 -22.62 -36.35 3.81
C SER A 348 -23.29 -37.09 2.65
N LYS A 349 -23.55 -36.39 1.54
CA LYS A 349 -24.15 -36.96 0.32
C LYS A 349 -23.09 -37.45 -0.66
N GLU A 350 -21.92 -36.82 -0.66
CA GLU A 350 -20.87 -37.06 -1.65
C GLU A 350 -19.81 -38.07 -1.18
N TYR A 351 -19.65 -38.25 0.14
CA TYR A 351 -18.59 -39.07 0.71
C TYR A 351 -19.11 -40.17 1.64
N THR A 352 -18.34 -41.24 1.80
CA THR A 352 -18.65 -42.37 2.69
C THR A 352 -18.59 -41.93 4.17
N SER A 353 -19.23 -42.70 5.07
CA SER A 353 -19.22 -42.41 6.51
C SER A 353 -17.81 -42.37 7.10
N ASP A 354 -16.91 -43.27 6.68
CA ASP A 354 -15.50 -43.28 7.09
C ASP A 354 -14.77 -41.98 6.67
N LEU A 355 -14.97 -41.52 5.43
CA LEU A 355 -14.35 -40.29 4.96
C LEU A 355 -14.93 -39.05 5.66
N GLN A 356 -16.23 -39.05 5.96
CA GLN A 356 -16.88 -37.98 6.74
C GLN A 356 -16.29 -37.87 8.14
N GLU A 357 -16.08 -38.99 8.84
CA GLU A 357 -15.50 -39.03 10.18
C GLU A 357 -14.06 -38.48 10.16
N ARG A 358 -13.24 -38.91 9.20
CA ARG A 358 -11.86 -38.39 9.03
C ARG A 358 -11.82 -36.89 8.72
N ILE A 359 -12.76 -36.39 7.90
CA ILE A 359 -12.88 -34.94 7.63
C ILE A 359 -13.27 -34.20 8.92
N GLN A 360 -14.21 -34.73 9.69
CA GLN A 360 -14.66 -34.12 10.94
C GLN A 360 -13.55 -34.10 12.00
N ASP A 361 -12.77 -35.17 12.09
CA ASP A 361 -11.59 -35.25 12.95
C ASP A 361 -10.52 -34.22 12.55
N ALA A 362 -10.32 -34.04 11.24
CA ALA A 362 -9.35 -33.07 10.73
C ALA A 362 -9.72 -31.61 11.05
N ILE A 363 -11.01 -31.25 11.00
CA ILE A 363 -11.44 -29.86 11.25
C ILE A 363 -11.67 -29.55 12.73
N GLY A 364 -11.91 -30.57 13.56
CA GLY A 364 -12.23 -30.42 14.98
C GLY A 364 -13.69 -30.04 15.27
N GLN A 365 -14.01 -29.91 16.55
CA GLN A 365 -15.38 -29.64 17.00
C GLN A 365 -15.85 -28.22 16.68
N ASN A 366 -17.16 -28.04 16.49
CA ASN A 366 -17.82 -26.76 16.20
C ASN A 366 -17.33 -26.04 14.93
N ARG A 367 -16.72 -26.78 13.99
CA ARG A 367 -16.32 -26.28 12.67
C ARG A 367 -17.09 -26.99 11.57
N ALA A 368 -17.25 -26.28 10.47
CA ALA A 368 -17.76 -26.76 9.21
C ALA A 368 -16.67 -26.60 8.13
N ALA A 369 -16.81 -27.29 7.00
CA ALA A 369 -15.78 -27.31 5.96
C ALA A 369 -16.32 -26.93 4.57
N ILE A 370 -15.46 -26.29 3.78
CA ILE A 370 -15.58 -26.23 2.31
C ILE A 370 -14.37 -26.94 1.73
N ILE A 371 -14.60 -27.90 0.84
CA ILE A 371 -13.54 -28.71 0.24
C ILE A 371 -13.36 -28.28 -1.22
N SER A 372 -12.11 -28.12 -1.66
CA SER A 372 -11.72 -27.88 -3.05
C SER A 372 -10.83 -29.02 -3.54
N ILE A 373 -11.16 -29.59 -4.70
CA ILE A 373 -10.48 -30.73 -5.30
C ILE A 373 -10.19 -30.45 -6.77
N SER A 374 -8.96 -30.66 -7.23
CA SER A 374 -8.60 -30.55 -8.65
C SER A 374 -7.47 -31.52 -9.00
N GLU A 375 -7.33 -31.85 -10.29
CA GLU A 375 -6.18 -32.61 -10.81
C GLU A 375 -4.87 -31.82 -10.75
N ASP A 376 -4.96 -30.52 -10.48
CA ASP A 376 -3.86 -29.59 -10.31
C ASP A 376 -3.93 -28.93 -8.93
N THR A 377 -2.85 -29.01 -8.16
CA THR A 377 -2.85 -28.59 -6.75
C THR A 377 -2.97 -27.08 -6.63
N GLU A 378 -2.35 -26.33 -7.53
CA GLU A 378 -2.42 -24.87 -7.55
C GLU A 378 -3.85 -24.39 -7.83
N ASN A 379 -4.55 -24.99 -8.79
CA ASN A 379 -5.97 -24.74 -9.04
C ASN A 379 -6.85 -25.00 -7.81
N ALA A 380 -6.61 -26.11 -7.08
CA ALA A 380 -7.35 -26.40 -5.86
C ALA A 380 -7.10 -25.32 -4.78
N CYS A 381 -5.84 -24.89 -4.61
CA CYS A 381 -5.44 -23.83 -3.68
C CYS A 381 -6.09 -22.48 -4.03
N LEU A 382 -5.94 -22.02 -5.27
CA LEU A 382 -6.43 -20.72 -5.74
C LEU A 382 -7.96 -20.65 -5.71
N CYS A 383 -8.64 -21.74 -6.07
CA CYS A 383 -10.09 -21.86 -5.96
C CYS A 383 -10.55 -21.66 -4.51
N LEU A 384 -9.92 -22.37 -3.57
CA LEU A 384 -10.27 -22.28 -2.16
C LEU A 384 -9.88 -20.93 -1.55
N GLY A 385 -8.80 -20.30 -2.05
CA GLY A 385 -8.38 -18.94 -1.70
C GLY A 385 -9.42 -17.88 -2.05
N GLU A 386 -9.93 -17.90 -3.28
CA GLU A 386 -10.98 -16.95 -3.70
C GLU A 386 -12.29 -17.18 -2.93
N ILE A 387 -12.62 -18.44 -2.62
CA ILE A 387 -13.76 -18.76 -1.75
C ILE A 387 -13.51 -18.26 -0.32
N LYS A 388 -12.30 -18.39 0.21
CA LYS A 388 -11.95 -17.93 1.56
C LYS A 388 -12.23 -16.43 1.74
N GLU A 389 -11.87 -15.59 0.77
CA GLU A 389 -12.15 -14.14 0.82
C GLU A 389 -13.65 -13.82 0.87
N MET A 390 -14.45 -14.61 0.16
CA MET A 390 -15.91 -14.55 0.23
C MET A 390 -16.41 -14.94 1.63
N ILE A 391 -15.89 -16.03 2.19
CA ILE A 391 -16.25 -16.52 3.53
C ILE A 391 -15.85 -15.50 4.61
N ILE A 392 -14.68 -14.89 4.52
CA ILE A 392 -14.24 -13.81 5.41
C ILE A 392 -15.26 -12.67 5.44
N SER A 393 -15.78 -12.27 4.27
CA SER A 393 -16.79 -11.21 4.17
C SER A 393 -18.10 -11.60 4.89
N VAL A 394 -18.52 -12.86 4.77
CA VAL A 394 -19.71 -13.39 5.45
C VAL A 394 -19.49 -13.46 6.96
N LEU A 395 -18.34 -13.98 7.41
CA LEU A 395 -18.00 -14.07 8.83
C LEU A 395 -17.92 -12.69 9.48
N LYS A 396 -17.34 -11.68 8.80
CA LYS A 396 -17.33 -10.29 9.26
C LYS A 396 -18.75 -9.73 9.44
N SER A 397 -19.64 -9.94 8.46
CA SER A 397 -21.03 -9.44 8.55
C SER A 397 -21.85 -10.06 9.69
N LYS A 398 -21.40 -11.20 10.22
CA LYS A 398 -22.03 -11.94 11.31
C LYS A 398 -21.28 -11.79 12.63
N GLU A 399 -20.21 -11.01 12.66
CA GLU A 399 -19.34 -10.85 13.85
C GLU A 399 -18.73 -12.17 14.35
N LEU A 400 -18.55 -13.15 13.44
CA LEU A 400 -17.98 -14.47 13.74
C LEU A 400 -16.48 -14.57 13.46
N LEU A 401 -15.88 -13.52 12.88
CA LEU A 401 -14.45 -13.49 12.58
C LEU A 401 -13.69 -12.84 13.74
N LYS A 402 -12.85 -13.63 14.41
CA LYS A 402 -11.87 -13.10 15.37
C LYS A 402 -10.68 -12.54 14.60
N VAL A 403 -10.42 -11.25 14.75
CA VAL A 403 -9.32 -10.53 14.09
C VAL A 403 -8.32 -10.08 15.17
N ASN A 404 -7.03 -10.29 14.93
CA ASN A 404 -5.95 -9.76 15.75
C ASN A 404 -5.68 -8.30 15.37
N ASP A 405 -5.54 -7.42 16.35
CA ASP A 405 -5.31 -5.98 16.14
C ASP A 405 -3.84 -5.64 15.78
N ASN A 406 -2.92 -6.59 15.91
CA ASN A 406 -1.50 -6.39 15.62
C ASN A 406 -1.19 -6.45 14.13
N VAL A 407 -0.11 -5.78 13.70
CA VAL A 407 0.42 -5.94 12.33
C VAL A 407 1.26 -7.21 12.25
N ALA A 408 0.95 -8.08 11.29
CA ALA A 408 1.61 -9.36 11.10
C ALA A 408 2.42 -9.36 9.80
N PRO A 409 3.73 -9.03 9.84
CA PRO A 409 4.62 -9.16 8.70
C PRO A 409 4.97 -10.62 8.42
N LEU A 410 5.09 -10.95 7.13
CA LEU A 410 5.44 -12.28 6.63
C LEU A 410 6.26 -12.13 5.35
N TRP A 411 7.39 -12.83 5.27
CA TRP A 411 8.08 -13.05 4.00
C TRP A 411 7.51 -14.25 3.28
N VAL A 412 7.23 -14.08 1.99
CA VAL A 412 7.00 -15.17 1.05
C VAL A 412 8.24 -15.29 0.17
N ILE A 413 8.82 -16.48 0.08
CA ILE A 413 10.06 -16.76 -0.65
C ILE A 413 9.88 -17.93 -1.62
N ASP A 414 10.93 -18.29 -2.37
CA ASP A 414 10.93 -19.46 -3.27
C ASP A 414 9.82 -19.42 -4.33
N PHE A 415 9.51 -18.22 -4.84
CA PHE A 415 8.59 -18.05 -5.95
C PHE A 415 9.10 -18.76 -7.21
N PRO A 416 8.20 -19.25 -8.09
CA PRO A 416 8.61 -19.75 -9.39
C PRO A 416 9.32 -18.65 -10.18
N LEU A 417 10.32 -19.01 -10.97
CA LEU A 417 11.01 -18.07 -11.86
C LEU A 417 10.11 -17.65 -13.01
N PHE A 418 9.38 -18.61 -13.57
CA PHE A 418 8.47 -18.42 -14.69
C PHE A 418 7.07 -18.90 -14.35
N VAL A 419 6.08 -18.21 -14.92
CA VAL A 419 4.70 -18.66 -14.98
C VAL A 419 4.31 -18.91 -16.44
N LYS A 420 3.28 -19.73 -16.64
CA LYS A 420 2.73 -19.97 -17.98
C LYS A 420 1.90 -18.76 -18.41
N GLY A 421 2.31 -18.10 -19.49
CA GLY A 421 1.55 -17.05 -20.16
C GLY A 421 0.84 -17.54 -21.42
N ASP A 422 0.13 -16.62 -22.08
CA ASP A 422 -0.61 -16.91 -23.31
C ASP A 422 0.33 -17.33 -24.46
N ASP A 423 1.47 -16.64 -24.59
CA ASP A 423 2.46 -16.83 -25.68
C ASP A 423 3.77 -17.47 -25.19
N GLY A 424 3.71 -18.37 -24.19
CA GLY A 424 4.86 -19.09 -23.65
C GLY A 424 5.21 -18.74 -22.21
N LEU A 425 6.49 -18.62 -21.89
CA LEU A 425 6.94 -18.29 -20.53
C LEU A 425 6.80 -16.79 -20.25
N GLN A 426 6.33 -16.45 -19.06
CA GLN A 426 6.35 -15.10 -18.52
C GLN A 426 7.14 -15.08 -17.21
N PRO A 427 7.85 -13.99 -16.89
CA PRO A 427 8.52 -13.89 -15.60
C PRO A 427 7.46 -13.80 -14.49
N CYS A 428 7.66 -14.52 -13.38
CA CYS A 428 6.76 -14.40 -12.23
C CYS A 428 6.78 -12.98 -11.62
N HIS A 429 7.98 -12.38 -11.52
CA HIS A 429 8.17 -11.02 -11.01
C HIS A 429 8.70 -10.07 -12.09
N HIS A 430 9.94 -10.29 -12.54
CA HIS A 430 10.58 -9.48 -13.56
C HIS A 430 11.71 -10.26 -14.25
N PRO A 431 12.11 -9.89 -15.48
CA PRO A 431 13.09 -10.65 -16.28
C PRO A 431 14.53 -10.64 -15.73
N PHE A 432 14.82 -9.85 -14.70
CA PHE A 432 16.15 -9.69 -14.10
C PHE A 432 16.37 -10.54 -12.82
N THR A 433 15.40 -11.38 -12.46
CA THR A 433 15.44 -12.18 -11.22
C THR A 433 16.37 -13.39 -11.39
N ALA A 434 17.26 -13.61 -10.41
CA ALA A 434 18.14 -14.76 -10.42
C ALA A 434 17.37 -16.07 -10.17
N PRO A 435 17.63 -17.14 -10.95
CA PRO A 435 17.16 -18.49 -10.63
C PRO A 435 17.77 -18.97 -9.31
N HIS A 436 17.07 -19.87 -8.62
CA HIS A 436 17.63 -20.59 -7.48
C HIS A 436 18.82 -21.46 -7.96
N PRO A 437 19.99 -21.41 -7.29
CA PRO A 437 21.19 -22.13 -7.73
C PRO A 437 20.98 -23.64 -7.92
N ASP A 438 20.24 -24.26 -6.99
CA ASP A 438 19.97 -25.71 -7.01
C ASP A 438 19.11 -26.15 -8.22
N ASP A 439 18.34 -25.22 -8.80
CA ASP A 439 17.35 -25.51 -9.84
C ASP A 439 17.88 -25.15 -11.24
N LEU A 440 19.13 -24.67 -11.36
CA LEU A 440 19.73 -24.25 -12.63
C LEU A 440 19.71 -25.34 -13.72
N HIS A 441 19.81 -26.60 -13.30
CA HIS A 441 19.78 -27.76 -14.19
C HIS A 441 18.41 -27.96 -14.88
N LEU A 442 17.33 -27.43 -14.30
CA LEU A 442 15.98 -27.52 -14.84
C LEU A 442 15.65 -26.40 -15.83
N LEU A 443 16.52 -25.40 -15.98
CA LEU A 443 16.20 -24.18 -16.74
C LEU A 443 15.88 -24.45 -18.22
N GLU A 444 16.49 -25.46 -18.84
CA GLU A 444 16.23 -25.82 -20.24
C GLU A 444 15.19 -26.95 -20.39
N THR A 445 15.10 -27.84 -19.39
CA THR A 445 14.27 -29.05 -19.47
C THR A 445 12.88 -28.84 -18.90
N GLU A 446 12.79 -28.22 -17.72
CA GLU A 446 11.54 -28.02 -16.97
C GLU A 446 11.46 -26.60 -16.37
N PRO A 447 11.47 -25.54 -17.20
CA PRO A 447 11.61 -24.15 -16.74
C PRO A 447 10.53 -23.70 -15.74
N LEU A 448 9.32 -24.27 -15.80
CA LEU A 448 8.23 -23.96 -14.87
C LEU A 448 8.46 -24.50 -13.44
N LYS A 449 9.41 -25.41 -13.25
CA LYS A 449 9.78 -25.95 -11.92
C LYS A 449 10.93 -25.18 -11.27
N VAL A 450 11.57 -24.26 -11.99
CA VAL A 450 12.72 -23.49 -11.48
C VAL A 450 12.21 -22.47 -10.47
N ARG A 451 12.68 -22.54 -9.23
CA ARG A 451 12.46 -21.47 -8.24
C ARG A 451 13.35 -20.27 -8.53
N SER A 452 12.97 -19.14 -7.99
CA SER A 452 13.71 -17.89 -8.04
C SER A 452 14.18 -17.47 -6.67
N LEU A 453 15.20 -16.61 -6.64
CA LEU A 453 15.62 -15.89 -5.43
C LEU A 453 14.80 -14.60 -5.24
N ALA A 454 13.50 -14.65 -5.53
CA ALA A 454 12.55 -13.56 -5.29
C ALA A 454 11.87 -13.73 -3.93
N TYR A 455 11.44 -12.61 -3.38
CA TYR A 455 10.82 -12.53 -2.07
C TYR A 455 9.87 -11.33 -2.00
N ASP A 456 8.74 -11.55 -1.35
CA ASP A 456 7.71 -10.55 -1.11
C ASP A 456 7.48 -10.39 0.38
N LEU A 457 7.38 -9.13 0.82
CA LEU A 457 6.96 -8.78 2.17
C LEU A 457 5.46 -8.50 2.17
N VAL A 458 4.74 -9.28 2.96
CA VAL A 458 3.30 -9.21 3.12
C VAL A 458 2.99 -8.69 4.52
N MET A 459 2.06 -7.76 4.64
CA MET A 459 1.49 -7.32 5.92
C MET A 459 -0.03 -7.31 5.83
N ASN A 460 -0.69 -8.04 6.72
CA ASN A 460 -2.15 -8.07 6.85
C ASN A 460 -2.88 -8.38 5.52
N GLY A 461 -2.33 -9.29 4.71
CA GLY A 461 -2.88 -9.67 3.40
C GLY A 461 -2.57 -8.72 2.24
N ASN A 462 -1.69 -7.74 2.46
CA ASN A 462 -1.23 -6.81 1.43
C ASN A 462 0.25 -7.01 1.17
N GLU A 463 0.62 -7.16 -0.10
CA GLU A 463 2.02 -7.08 -0.55
C GLU A 463 2.49 -5.63 -0.38
N ILE A 464 3.38 -5.40 0.59
CA ILE A 464 3.91 -4.07 0.90
C ILE A 464 5.28 -3.83 0.23
N GLY A 465 5.94 -4.88 -0.24
CA GLY A 465 7.14 -4.75 -1.04
C GLY A 465 7.57 -6.08 -1.63
N GLY A 466 8.37 -6.00 -2.69
CA GLY A 466 8.85 -7.16 -3.42
C GLY A 466 10.24 -6.92 -3.97
N GLY A 467 11.04 -7.98 -4.02
CA GLY A 467 12.46 -7.92 -4.35
C GLY A 467 12.99 -9.25 -4.87
N SER A 468 14.24 -9.23 -5.31
CA SER A 468 14.95 -10.44 -5.68
C SER A 468 16.45 -10.22 -5.70
N VAL A 469 17.20 -11.32 -5.62
CA VAL A 469 18.59 -11.34 -6.09
C VAL A 469 18.58 -11.19 -7.61
N ARG A 470 19.45 -10.34 -8.15
CA ARG A 470 19.49 -10.04 -9.58
C ARG A 470 20.47 -10.92 -10.32
N ILE A 471 20.19 -11.12 -11.61
CA ILE A 471 21.14 -11.72 -12.53
C ILE A 471 22.24 -10.69 -12.81
N HIS A 472 23.45 -10.97 -12.33
CA HIS A 472 24.63 -10.13 -12.61
C HIS A 472 25.43 -10.63 -13.84
N SER A 473 25.24 -11.89 -14.24
CA SER A 473 25.92 -12.48 -15.40
C SER A 473 25.22 -12.10 -16.71
N PRO A 474 25.93 -11.45 -17.67
CA PRO A 474 25.32 -11.08 -18.96
C PRO A 474 24.90 -12.31 -19.77
N HIS A 475 25.65 -13.42 -19.69
CA HIS A 475 25.32 -14.66 -20.40
C HIS A 475 23.99 -15.25 -19.93
N LEU A 476 23.82 -15.36 -18.60
CA LEU A 476 22.57 -15.86 -18.01
C LEU A 476 21.39 -14.92 -18.30
N GLN A 477 21.61 -13.61 -18.24
CA GLN A 477 20.58 -12.62 -18.53
C GLN A 477 20.08 -12.72 -19.97
N VAL A 478 20.99 -12.85 -20.94
CA VAL A 478 20.64 -13.02 -22.36
C VAL A 478 19.90 -14.34 -22.58
N LYS A 479 20.29 -15.42 -21.90
CA LYS A 479 19.58 -16.71 -21.95
C LYS A 479 18.13 -16.57 -21.47
N ILE A 480 17.92 -15.95 -20.30
CA ILE A 480 16.56 -15.73 -19.76
C ILE A 480 15.74 -14.80 -20.65
N MET A 481 16.32 -13.74 -21.21
CA MET A 481 15.62 -12.87 -22.16
C MET A 481 15.11 -13.65 -23.38
N LYS A 482 15.95 -14.51 -23.97
CA LYS A 482 15.54 -15.36 -25.10
C LYS A 482 14.42 -16.33 -24.73
N MET A 483 14.46 -16.94 -23.56
CA MET A 483 13.38 -17.82 -23.07
C MET A 483 12.05 -17.09 -22.88
N LEU A 484 12.11 -15.79 -22.56
CA LEU A 484 10.96 -14.91 -22.40
C LEU A 484 10.54 -14.21 -23.71
N ASN A 485 11.12 -14.58 -24.86
CA ASN A 485 10.90 -13.92 -26.15
C ASN A 485 11.21 -12.40 -26.14
N ILE A 486 12.12 -11.97 -25.27
CA ILE A 486 12.61 -10.59 -25.19
C ILE A 486 13.86 -10.48 -26.06
N ASP A 487 13.82 -9.59 -27.04
CA ASP A 487 14.97 -9.25 -27.89
C ASP A 487 16.08 -8.55 -27.06
N PRO A 488 17.26 -9.18 -26.88
CA PRO A 488 18.35 -8.60 -26.09
C PRO A 488 18.88 -7.27 -26.65
N GLU A 489 18.76 -7.02 -27.96
CA GLU A 489 19.23 -5.78 -28.57
C GLU A 489 18.49 -4.54 -28.04
N LYS A 490 17.21 -4.70 -27.66
CA LYS A 490 16.42 -3.61 -27.05
C LYS A 490 16.93 -3.21 -25.66
N LEU A 491 17.67 -4.10 -25.02
CA LEU A 491 18.27 -3.90 -23.69
C LEU A 491 19.80 -3.95 -23.75
N ARG A 492 20.39 -3.64 -24.90
CA ARG A 492 21.84 -3.67 -25.09
C ARG A 492 22.59 -2.77 -24.10
N HIS A 493 22.05 -1.60 -23.75
CA HIS A 493 22.65 -0.72 -22.72
C HIS A 493 22.76 -1.43 -21.36
N PHE A 494 21.73 -2.20 -20.99
CA PHE A 494 21.68 -2.96 -19.75
C PHE A 494 22.62 -4.16 -19.79
N VAL A 495 22.60 -4.96 -20.87
CA VAL A 495 23.51 -6.10 -21.04
C VAL A 495 24.98 -5.66 -21.07
N ASN A 496 25.28 -4.52 -21.70
CA ASN A 496 26.61 -3.93 -21.68
C ASN A 496 27.03 -3.54 -20.26
N ALA A 497 26.14 -2.95 -19.47
CA ALA A 497 26.41 -2.63 -18.07
C ALA A 497 26.69 -3.89 -17.23
N LEU A 498 25.97 -4.99 -17.47
CA LEU A 498 26.27 -6.28 -16.83
C LEU A 498 27.66 -6.81 -17.22
N SER A 499 28.01 -6.67 -18.50
CA SER A 499 29.28 -7.14 -19.08
C SER A 499 30.50 -6.36 -18.59
N SER A 500 30.32 -5.16 -18.05
CA SER A 500 31.40 -4.31 -17.50
C SER A 500 31.85 -4.71 -16.10
N GLY A 501 31.61 -5.96 -15.67
CA GLY A 501 31.97 -6.43 -14.33
C GLY A 501 30.93 -6.10 -13.26
N CYS A 502 29.64 -6.29 -13.57
CA CYS A 502 28.57 -6.06 -12.60
C CYS A 502 28.68 -7.02 -11.40
N PRO A 503 28.68 -6.50 -10.15
CA PRO A 503 28.78 -7.34 -8.96
C PRO A 503 27.49 -8.14 -8.75
N PRO A 504 27.54 -9.27 -8.00
CA PRO A 504 26.33 -9.86 -7.43
C PRO A 504 25.59 -8.80 -6.63
N HIS A 505 24.29 -8.66 -6.83
CA HIS A 505 23.49 -7.62 -6.20
C HIS A 505 22.05 -8.08 -5.98
N ALA A 506 21.38 -7.48 -5.01
CA ALA A 506 19.99 -7.73 -4.71
C ALA A 506 19.33 -6.47 -4.19
N GLY A 507 18.00 -6.43 -4.26
CA GLY A 507 17.26 -5.30 -3.75
C GLY A 507 15.76 -5.52 -3.72
N ILE A 508 15.08 -4.53 -3.20
CA ILE A 508 13.66 -4.56 -2.90
C ILE A 508 13.05 -3.18 -3.16
N ALA A 509 11.77 -3.15 -3.50
CA ALA A 509 10.99 -1.92 -3.53
C ALA A 509 9.82 -2.03 -2.55
N LEU A 510 9.73 -1.09 -1.60
CA LEU A 510 8.60 -0.99 -0.68
C LEU A 510 7.57 0.00 -1.23
N GLY A 511 6.32 -0.43 -1.36
CA GLY A 511 5.19 0.42 -1.71
C GLY A 511 4.80 1.32 -0.52
N ILE A 512 5.35 2.54 -0.48
CA ILE A 512 5.15 3.48 0.64
C ILE A 512 3.68 3.80 0.85
N ASP A 513 2.89 3.91 -0.23
CA ASP A 513 1.47 4.24 -0.13
C ASP A 513 0.68 3.13 0.60
N ARG A 514 0.99 1.85 0.33
CA ARG A 514 0.38 0.71 1.04
C ARG A 514 0.87 0.61 2.48
N LEU A 515 2.18 0.76 2.69
CA LEU A 515 2.76 0.73 4.02
C LEU A 515 2.15 1.81 4.92
N MET A 516 1.94 3.02 4.38
CA MET A 516 1.29 4.12 5.08
C MET A 516 -0.20 3.88 5.35
N ALA A 517 -0.93 3.25 4.42
CA ALA A 517 -2.32 2.90 4.67
C ALA A 517 -2.45 1.96 5.89
N ILE A 518 -1.57 0.96 6.01
CA ILE A 518 -1.52 0.06 7.17
C ILE A 518 -1.10 0.83 8.44
N ALA A 519 -0.07 1.68 8.35
CA ALA A 519 0.44 2.47 9.48
C ALA A 519 -0.61 3.41 10.07
N CYS A 520 -1.53 3.91 9.25
CA CYS A 520 -2.55 4.90 9.63
C CYS A 520 -3.98 4.33 9.74
N ASP A 521 -4.18 3.01 9.61
CA ASP A 521 -5.52 2.39 9.55
C ASP A 521 -6.42 2.98 8.46
N ALA A 522 -5.83 3.38 7.34
CA ALA A 522 -6.56 4.01 6.25
C ALA A 522 -7.26 2.94 5.39
N GLU A 523 -8.56 3.12 5.14
CA GLU A 523 -9.35 2.20 4.29
C GLU A 523 -8.86 2.16 2.83
N SER A 524 -8.23 3.24 2.37
CA SER A 524 -7.65 3.33 1.03
C SER A 524 -6.33 4.09 1.06
N ILE A 525 -5.41 3.71 0.15
CA ILE A 525 -4.15 4.46 -0.05
C ILE A 525 -4.40 5.92 -0.45
N ARG A 526 -5.61 6.25 -0.94
CA ARG A 526 -5.99 7.63 -1.26
C ARG A 526 -5.98 8.53 -0.02
N ASP A 527 -6.25 8.03 1.18
CA ASP A 527 -6.24 8.84 2.40
C ASP A 527 -4.84 9.04 3.01
N VAL A 528 -3.80 8.48 2.38
CA VAL A 528 -2.39 8.76 2.70
C VAL A 528 -1.65 9.46 1.55
N ILE A 529 -2.37 9.87 0.50
CA ILE A 529 -1.90 10.65 -0.64
C ILE A 529 -2.57 12.02 -0.61
N ALA A 530 -1.79 13.09 -0.81
CA ALA A 530 -2.32 14.45 -0.74
C ALA A 530 -3.41 14.71 -1.79
N PHE A 531 -3.11 14.41 -3.06
CA PHE A 531 -3.99 14.61 -4.22
C PHE A 531 -4.09 13.34 -5.08
N PRO A 532 -4.88 12.33 -4.66
CA PRO A 532 -5.00 11.06 -5.36
C PRO A 532 -5.90 11.16 -6.61
N LYS A 533 -5.77 10.19 -7.52
CA LYS A 533 -6.72 9.97 -8.62
C LYS A 533 -7.91 9.13 -8.17
N SER A 534 -9.08 9.37 -8.77
CA SER A 534 -10.31 8.60 -8.56
C SER A 534 -10.22 7.21 -9.21
N HIS A 535 -11.25 6.38 -9.03
CA HIS A 535 -11.29 5.01 -9.53
C HIS A 535 -11.14 4.91 -11.07
N ASP A 536 -11.55 5.94 -11.79
CA ASP A 536 -11.40 6.06 -13.24
C ASP A 536 -10.06 6.70 -13.67
N GLY A 537 -9.11 6.86 -12.74
CA GLY A 537 -7.79 7.44 -13.03
C GLY A 537 -7.78 8.96 -13.24
N ARG A 538 -8.92 9.62 -13.01
CA ARG A 538 -9.06 11.07 -13.18
C ARG A 538 -8.68 11.83 -11.91
N ASP A 539 -8.41 13.11 -12.04
CA ASP A 539 -8.28 14.03 -10.93
C ASP A 539 -9.57 14.86 -10.80
N PRO A 540 -10.44 14.56 -9.82
CA PRO A 540 -11.67 15.31 -9.63
C PRO A 540 -11.45 16.77 -9.23
N LEU A 541 -10.27 17.13 -8.71
CA LEU A 541 -9.93 18.49 -8.31
C LEU A 541 -9.70 19.39 -9.52
N SER A 542 -8.84 18.95 -10.44
CA SER A 542 -8.42 19.76 -11.61
C SER A 542 -9.19 19.41 -12.89
N GLY A 543 -9.91 18.29 -12.91
CA GLY A 543 -10.56 17.74 -14.10
C GLY A 543 -9.63 16.95 -15.02
N ALA A 544 -8.37 16.72 -14.65
CA ALA A 544 -7.42 15.97 -15.49
C ALA A 544 -7.83 14.49 -15.66
N PRO A 545 -7.47 13.84 -16.80
CA PRO A 545 -6.77 14.40 -17.95
C PRO A 545 -7.67 15.28 -18.83
N ASN A 546 -7.06 16.24 -19.54
CA ASN A 546 -7.76 17.20 -20.40
C ASN A 546 -7.43 16.98 -21.88
N VAL A 547 -8.32 17.49 -22.75
CA VAL A 547 -8.11 17.49 -24.21
C VAL A 547 -7.04 18.52 -24.57
N LEU A 548 -5.98 18.09 -25.26
CA LEU A 548 -4.95 19.00 -25.78
C LEU A 548 -5.50 19.94 -26.86
N SER A 549 -4.97 21.17 -26.89
CA SER A 549 -5.27 22.15 -27.93
C SER A 549 -4.75 21.68 -29.31
N HIS A 550 -5.30 22.26 -30.38
CA HIS A 550 -4.82 21.98 -31.75
C HIS A 550 -3.36 22.37 -31.95
N SER A 551 -2.91 23.49 -31.36
CA SER A 551 -1.51 23.93 -31.44
C SER A 551 -0.57 22.95 -30.76
N ASP A 552 -0.92 22.43 -29.58
CA ASP A 552 -0.07 21.47 -28.86
C ASP A 552 0.03 20.14 -29.61
N ARG A 553 -1.09 19.66 -30.15
CA ARG A 553 -1.10 18.44 -30.97
C ARG A 553 -0.20 18.57 -32.19
N ASN A 554 -0.26 19.70 -32.90
CA ASN A 554 0.61 19.97 -34.04
C ASN A 554 2.08 20.04 -33.63
N TYR A 555 2.39 20.68 -32.49
CA TYR A 555 3.73 20.77 -31.94
C TYR A 555 4.32 19.38 -31.63
N TYR A 556 3.52 18.46 -31.12
CA TYR A 556 3.92 17.08 -30.82
C TYR A 556 3.67 16.08 -31.96
N HIS A 557 3.24 16.55 -33.14
CA HIS A 557 2.92 15.71 -34.30
C HIS A 557 1.89 14.60 -34.01
N LEU A 558 0.89 14.91 -33.17
CA LEU A 558 -0.19 13.99 -32.81
C LEU A 558 -1.41 14.24 -33.70
N ASN A 559 -1.80 13.25 -34.50
CA ASN A 559 -3.03 13.30 -35.29
C ASN A 559 -4.19 12.69 -34.50
N HIS A 560 -5.40 13.25 -34.66
CA HIS A 560 -6.61 12.61 -34.17
C HIS A 560 -6.86 11.33 -34.98
N ILE A 561 -6.94 10.19 -34.31
CA ILE A 561 -7.53 9.00 -34.94
C ILE A 561 -9.05 9.20 -34.81
N LYS A 562 -9.73 9.31 -35.96
CA LYS A 562 -11.19 9.47 -36.03
C LYS A 562 -11.91 8.29 -35.42
#